data_AF-A0A932H5L3-F1
#
_entry.id   AF-A0A932H5L3-F1
#
_cell.length_a   1.000
_cell.length_b   1.000
_cell.length_c   1.000
_cell.angle_alpha   90.00
_cell.angle_beta   90.00
_cell.angle_gamma   90.00
#
_symmetry.space_group_name_H-M   'P 1'
#
loop_
_entity.id
_entity.type
_entity.pdbx_description
1 polymer ?
#
loop_
_entity_poly.entity_id
_entity_poly.type
_entity_poly.pdbx_seq_one_letter_code
_entity_poly.pdbx_strand_id
1 'polypeptide(L)'
;MLGQALGLTDAEFDALQGDYRASALFNEREKAALAWSEAMTLNTAKRDDGVWNEMRRVFSDAEIVEISLACALFNMINRLNDSFRTELESEEYNRRQHRAVGVTAAALEAYACRICGETPKA
;
A
#
# COMPACT_ATOMS: atom_id res chain seq x y z
N MET A 1 -13.81 -2.23 -0.20
CA MET A 1 -12.71 -1.24 -0.07
C MET A 1 -11.58 -1.58 -1.04
N LEU A 2 -10.70 -0.64 -1.41
CA LEU A 2 -9.61 -0.87 -2.40
C LEU A 2 -8.75 -2.10 -2.07
N GLY A 3 -8.34 -2.28 -0.81
CA GLY A 3 -7.51 -3.43 -0.42
C GLY A 3 -8.20 -4.77 -0.64
N GLN A 4 -9.50 -4.90 -0.31
CA GLN A 4 -10.27 -6.12 -0.60
C GLN A 4 -10.38 -6.39 -2.11
N ALA A 5 -10.50 -5.35 -2.93
CA ALA A 5 -10.49 -5.51 -4.39
C ALA A 5 -9.14 -5.99 -4.94
N LEU A 6 -8.06 -5.76 -4.19
CA LEU A 6 -6.71 -6.26 -4.47
C LEU A 6 -6.42 -7.63 -3.82
N GLY A 7 -7.39 -8.21 -3.11
CA GLY A 7 -7.27 -9.55 -2.51
C GLY A 7 -6.91 -9.59 -1.03
N LEU A 8 -6.77 -8.45 -0.34
CA LEU A 8 -6.59 -8.43 1.11
C LEU A 8 -7.82 -9.00 1.82
N THR A 9 -7.58 -9.92 2.74
CA THR A 9 -8.57 -10.61 3.55
C THR A 9 -8.94 -9.81 4.80
N ASP A 10 -10.13 -10.08 5.36
CA ASP A 10 -10.55 -9.44 6.60
C ASP A 10 -9.59 -9.74 7.75
N ALA A 11 -9.00 -10.94 7.79
CA ALA A 11 -7.99 -11.31 8.78
C ALA A 11 -6.70 -10.48 8.67
N GLU A 12 -6.28 -10.11 7.45
CA GLU A 12 -5.14 -9.21 7.25
C GLU A 12 -5.49 -7.78 7.71
N PHE A 13 -6.71 -7.30 7.46
CA PHE A 13 -7.17 -6.00 7.98
C PHE A 13 -7.18 -5.98 9.51
N ASP A 14 -7.69 -7.03 10.14
CA ASP A 14 -7.68 -7.16 11.61
C ASP A 14 -6.25 -7.17 12.15
N ALA A 15 -5.33 -7.88 11.48
CA ALA A 15 -3.92 -7.92 11.86
C ALA A 15 -3.23 -6.55 11.71
N LEU A 16 -3.58 -5.76 10.69
CA LEU A 16 -3.09 -4.39 10.51
C LEU A 16 -3.56 -3.43 11.61
N GLN A 17 -4.78 -3.62 12.12
CA GLN A 17 -5.31 -2.82 13.24
C GLN A 17 -4.72 -3.25 14.60
N GLY A 18 -4.22 -4.48 14.69
CA GLY A 18 -3.54 -5.01 15.86
C GLY A 18 -2.01 -4.94 15.77
N ASP A 19 -1.33 -5.96 16.30
CA ASP A 19 0.12 -6.10 16.18
C ASP A 19 0.50 -6.89 14.92
N TYR A 20 0.58 -6.19 13.79
CA TYR A 20 0.98 -6.79 12.52
C TYR A 20 2.41 -7.37 12.54
N ARG A 21 3.28 -6.88 13.44
CA ARG A 21 4.67 -7.38 13.54
C ARG A 21 4.71 -8.81 14.09
N ALA A 22 3.79 -9.14 15.00
CA ALA A 22 3.62 -10.49 15.54
C ALA A 22 2.79 -11.42 14.62
N SER A 23 2.04 -10.87 13.66
CA SER A 23 1.19 -11.66 12.77
C SER A 23 2.01 -12.57 11.84
N ALA A 24 1.56 -13.82 11.68
CA ALA A 24 2.10 -14.76 10.69
C ALA A 24 1.52 -14.55 9.28
N LEU A 25 0.51 -13.66 9.14
CA LEU A 25 -0.11 -13.35 7.85
C LEU A 25 0.80 -12.50 6.95
N PHE A 26 1.79 -11.82 7.53
CA PHE A 26 2.73 -10.97 6.80
C PHE A 26 4.12 -11.58 6.83
N ASN A 27 4.77 -11.58 5.67
CA ASN A 27 6.18 -11.94 5.56
C ASN A 27 7.09 -10.78 6.00
N GLU A 28 8.39 -11.06 6.05
CA GLU A 28 9.42 -10.09 6.48
C GLU A 28 9.43 -8.80 5.64
N ARG A 29 9.26 -8.90 4.31
CA ARG A 29 9.25 -7.74 3.41
C ARG A 29 8.00 -6.89 3.63
N GLU A 30 6.84 -7.52 3.80
CA GLU A 30 5.59 -6.83 4.11
C GLU A 30 5.67 -6.10 5.46
N LYS A 31 6.18 -6.76 6.50
CA LYS A 31 6.37 -6.13 7.82
C LYS A 31 7.31 -4.93 7.77
N ALA A 32 8.41 -5.03 7.03
CA ALA A 32 9.35 -3.92 6.83
C ALA A 32 8.68 -2.75 6.09
N ALA A 33 7.94 -3.03 5.02
CA ALA A 33 7.21 -1.99 4.27
C ALA A 33 6.13 -1.31 5.12
N LEU A 34 5.38 -2.08 5.93
CA LEU A 34 4.39 -1.55 6.88
C LEU A 34 5.06 -0.64 7.92
N ALA A 35 6.16 -1.08 8.55
CA ALA A 35 6.90 -0.27 9.52
C ALA A 35 7.49 1.00 8.90
N TRP A 36 8.00 0.92 7.67
CA TRP A 36 8.46 2.09 6.92
C TRP A 36 7.34 3.07 6.62
N SER A 37 6.16 2.56 6.21
CA SER A 37 4.99 3.41 5.93
C SER A 37 4.51 4.16 7.18
N GLU A 38 4.53 3.50 8.35
CA GLU A 38 4.21 4.10 9.65
C GLU A 38 5.21 5.21 9.99
N ALA A 39 6.52 4.92 9.87
CA ALA A 39 7.57 5.88 10.17
C ALA A 39 7.57 7.11 9.24
N MET A 40 7.27 6.92 7.95
CA MET A 40 7.10 8.00 6.97
C MET A 40 5.87 8.85 7.28
N THR A 41 4.76 8.23 7.67
CA THR A 41 3.49 8.91 7.99
C THR A 41 3.62 9.75 9.25
N LEU A 42 4.27 9.20 10.29
CA LEU A 42 4.55 9.90 11.55
C LEU A 42 5.76 10.84 11.47
N ASN A 43 6.43 10.90 10.32
CA ASN A 43 7.64 11.70 10.10
C ASN A 43 8.78 11.38 11.10
N THR A 44 8.91 10.11 11.47
CA THR A 44 9.94 9.59 12.40
C THR A 44 11.07 8.86 11.67
N ALA A 45 10.91 8.51 10.39
CA ALA A 45 11.86 7.71 9.61
C ALA A 45 13.32 8.16 9.72
N LYS A 46 13.61 9.47 9.76
CA LYS A 46 14.98 10.00 9.92
C LYS A 46 15.65 9.62 11.25
N ARG A 47 14.88 9.34 12.29
CA ARG A 47 15.36 9.10 13.66
C ARG A 47 15.21 7.63 14.09
N ASP A 48 14.65 6.79 13.21
CA ASP A 48 14.43 5.38 13.46
C ASP A 48 15.38 4.55 12.58
N ASP A 49 16.63 4.46 13.04
CA ASP A 49 17.66 3.69 12.34
C ASP A 49 17.28 2.20 12.22
N GLY A 50 16.48 1.67 13.15
CA GLY A 50 16.02 0.28 13.11
C GLY A 50 15.14 0.03 11.88
N VAL A 51 14.13 0.88 11.68
CA VAL A 51 13.24 0.81 10.52
C VAL A 51 14.00 1.03 9.20
N TRP A 52 14.97 1.94 9.16
CA TRP A 52 15.83 2.12 7.98
C TRP A 52 16.71 0.88 7.68
N ASN A 53 17.34 0.32 8.70
CA ASN A 53 18.20 -0.85 8.56
C ASN A 53 17.41 -2.07 8.07
N GLU A 54 16.18 -2.27 8.55
CA GLU A 54 15.31 -3.34 8.06
C GLU A 54 14.93 -3.16 6.59
N MET A 55 14.60 -1.93 6.16
CA MET A 55 14.37 -1.65 4.73
C MET A 55 15.58 -2.01 3.88
N ARG A 56 16.79 -1.58 4.27
CA ARG A 56 18.04 -1.91 3.56
C ARG A 56 18.39 -3.39 3.59
N ARG A 57 17.94 -4.13 4.60
CA ARG A 57 18.19 -5.57 4.71
C ARG A 57 17.38 -6.34 3.67
N VAL A 58 16.13 -5.96 3.44
CA VAL A 58 15.18 -6.77 2.66
C VAL A 58 14.79 -6.17 1.32
N PHE A 59 15.10 -4.90 1.04
CA PHE A 59 14.84 -4.21 -0.22
C PHE A 59 16.10 -3.57 -0.80
N SER A 60 16.14 -3.44 -2.12
CA SER A 60 17.12 -2.64 -2.86
C SER A 60 16.85 -1.13 -2.71
N ASP A 61 17.86 -0.30 -2.98
CA ASP A 61 17.71 1.16 -2.93
C ASP A 61 16.58 1.66 -3.85
N ALA A 62 16.39 1.04 -5.03
CA ALA A 62 15.31 1.39 -5.95
C ALA A 62 13.92 1.07 -5.39
N GLU A 63 13.73 -0.14 -4.85
CA GLU A 63 12.47 -0.54 -4.20
C GLU A 63 12.14 0.36 -3.00
N ILE A 64 13.14 0.75 -2.20
CA ILE A 64 12.96 1.67 -1.07
C ILE A 64 12.45 3.03 -1.56
N VAL A 65 12.99 3.55 -2.67
CA VAL A 65 12.50 4.80 -3.29
C VAL A 65 11.06 4.64 -3.75
N GLU A 66 10.71 3.56 -4.44
CA GLU A 66 9.35 3.31 -4.93
C GLU A 66 8.32 3.21 -3.78
N ILE A 67 8.64 2.44 -2.74
CA ILE A 67 7.79 2.33 -1.54
C ILE A 67 7.63 3.70 -0.86
N SER A 68 8.72 4.47 -0.77
CA SER A 68 8.70 5.81 -0.17
C SER A 68 7.86 6.80 -0.98
N LEU A 69 7.89 6.71 -2.31
CA LEU A 69 7.06 7.53 -3.19
C LEU A 69 5.57 7.21 -3.03
N ALA A 70 5.21 5.92 -2.93
CA ALA A 70 3.84 5.51 -2.62
C ALA A 70 3.38 6.08 -1.27
N CYS A 71 4.20 5.94 -0.23
CA CYS A 71 3.92 6.51 1.09
C CYS A 71 3.75 8.03 1.05
N ALA A 72 4.64 8.75 0.34
CA ALA A 72 4.58 10.20 0.18
C ALA A 72 3.30 10.65 -0.55
N LEU A 73 2.90 9.94 -1.61
CA LEU A 73 1.67 10.22 -2.35
C LEU A 73 0.44 10.11 -1.45
N PHE A 74 0.29 9.01 -0.70
CA PHE A 74 -0.84 8.86 0.23
C PHE A 74 -0.78 9.87 1.36
N ASN A 75 0.40 10.19 1.88
CA ASN A 75 0.58 11.22 2.91
C ASN A 75 0.19 12.62 2.43
N MET A 76 0.40 12.94 1.16
CA MET A 76 -0.08 14.18 0.54
C MET A 76 -1.61 14.18 0.44
N ILE A 77 -2.20 13.09 -0.06
CA ILE A 77 -3.67 12.95 -0.19
C ILE A 77 -4.35 13.06 1.17
N ASN A 78 -3.81 12.41 2.21
CA ASN A 78 -4.30 12.49 3.58
C ASN A 78 -4.33 13.95 4.09
N ARG A 79 -3.27 14.72 3.84
CA ARG A 79 -3.20 16.14 4.24
C ARG A 79 -4.22 17.00 3.51
N LEU A 80 -4.45 16.75 2.22
CA LEU A 80 -5.46 17.47 1.45
C LEU A 80 -6.87 17.14 1.96
N ASN A 81 -7.20 15.86 2.12
CA ASN A 81 -8.51 15.43 2.59
C ASN A 81 -8.82 15.94 4.00
N ASP A 82 -7.85 15.90 4.91
CA ASP A 82 -7.99 16.45 6.25
C ASP A 82 -8.19 17.98 6.22
N SER A 83 -7.33 18.70 5.50
CA SER A 83 -7.39 20.18 5.42
C SER A 83 -8.70 20.70 4.83
N PHE A 84 -9.24 19.99 3.84
CA PHE A 84 -10.49 20.36 3.18
C PHE A 84 -11.72 19.66 3.77
N ARG A 85 -11.55 18.83 4.81
CA ARG A 85 -12.62 18.06 5.46
C ARG A 85 -13.44 17.26 4.45
N THR A 86 -12.75 16.60 3.52
CA THR A 86 -13.40 15.75 2.52
C THR A 86 -14.21 14.67 3.23
N GLU A 87 -15.52 14.63 2.96
CA GLU A 87 -16.40 13.59 3.49
C GLU A 87 -16.26 12.30 2.70
N LEU A 88 -16.42 11.16 3.38
CA LEU A 88 -16.44 9.86 2.72
C LEU A 88 -17.68 9.75 1.83
N GLU A 89 -17.50 9.22 0.63
CA GLU A 89 -18.61 8.92 -0.25
C GLU A 89 -19.47 7.78 0.31
N SER A 90 -20.76 7.78 -0.06
CA SER A 90 -21.66 6.71 0.35
C SER A 90 -21.20 5.36 -0.21
N GLU A 91 -21.49 4.27 0.52
CA GLU A 91 -21.17 2.92 0.02
C GLU A 91 -21.80 2.63 -1.34
N GLU A 92 -23.00 3.16 -1.60
CA GLU A 92 -23.67 3.01 -2.89
C GLU A 92 -22.85 3.67 -4.01
N TYR A 93 -22.35 4.88 -3.79
CA TYR A 93 -21.49 5.57 -4.74
C TYR A 93 -20.19 4.78 -4.98
N ASN A 94 -19.53 4.34 -3.91
CA ASN A 94 -18.30 3.54 -4.00
C ASN A 94 -18.52 2.23 -4.77
N ARG A 95 -19.65 1.52 -4.55
CA ARG A 95 -20.00 0.31 -5.31
C ARG A 95 -20.21 0.59 -6.81
N ARG A 96 -20.82 1.72 -7.16
CA ARG A 96 -20.97 2.13 -8.57
C ARG A 96 -19.62 2.45 -9.20
N GLN A 97 -18.74 3.10 -8.46
CA GLN A 97 -17.38 3.39 -8.89
C GLN A 97 -16.56 2.10 -9.08
N HIS A 98 -16.69 1.11 -8.20
CA HIS A 98 -16.10 -0.22 -8.39
C HIS A 98 -16.59 -0.93 -9.66
N ARG A 99 -17.85 -0.76 -10.07
CA ARG A 99 -18.33 -1.26 -11.38
C ARG A 99 -17.74 -0.48 -12.56
N ALA A 100 -17.29 0.75 -12.36
CA ALA A 100 -16.55 1.53 -13.36
C ALA A 100 -15.06 1.12 -13.45
N VAL A 101 -14.47 0.65 -12.35
CA VAL A 101 -13.13 0.03 -12.27
C VAL A 101 -13.26 -1.48 -12.06
N GLY A 102 -13.85 -2.18 -13.03
CA GLY A 102 -13.84 -3.64 -13.12
C GLY A 102 -12.47 -4.20 -13.51
N VAL A 103 -11.41 -3.61 -12.98
CA VAL A 103 -10.02 -3.91 -13.34
C VAL A 103 -9.48 -4.91 -12.31
N THR A 104 -9.21 -6.12 -12.76
CA THR A 104 -8.57 -7.16 -11.93
C THR A 104 -7.06 -6.94 -11.89
N ALA A 105 -6.37 -7.51 -10.89
CA ALA A 105 -4.90 -7.52 -10.87
C ALA A 105 -4.31 -8.10 -12.17
N ALA A 106 -4.92 -9.18 -12.68
CA ALA A 106 -4.56 -9.76 -13.97
C ALA A 106 -4.77 -8.79 -15.15
N ALA A 107 -5.81 -7.96 -15.12
CA ALA A 107 -6.03 -6.94 -16.15
C ALA A 107 -5.00 -5.81 -16.08
N LEU A 108 -4.58 -5.40 -14.87
CA LEU A 108 -3.48 -4.45 -14.69
C LEU A 108 -2.16 -5.02 -15.19
N GLU A 109 -1.86 -6.27 -14.85
CA GLU A 109 -0.63 -6.94 -15.27
C GLU A 109 -0.59 -7.11 -16.79
N ALA A 110 -1.67 -7.60 -17.40
CA ALA A 110 -1.76 -7.72 -18.85
C ALA A 110 -1.58 -6.36 -19.56
N TYR A 111 -2.16 -5.29 -19.00
CA TYR A 111 -1.98 -3.94 -19.53
C TYR A 111 -0.53 -3.46 -19.39
N ALA A 112 0.10 -3.65 -18.21
CA ALA A 112 1.49 -3.25 -17.96
C ALA A 112 2.47 -4.00 -18.87
N CYS A 113 2.33 -5.33 -18.98
CA CYS A 113 3.11 -6.16 -19.89
C CYS A 113 3.01 -5.68 -21.34
N ARG A 114 1.80 -5.35 -21.82
CA ARG A 114 1.61 -4.81 -23.17
C ARG A 114 2.37 -3.49 -23.40
N ILE A 115 2.40 -2.60 -22.41
CA ILE A 115 3.09 -1.31 -22.51
C ILE A 115 4.62 -1.48 -22.43
N CYS A 116 5.09 -2.40 -21.61
CA CYS A 116 6.52 -2.67 -21.42
C CYS A 116 7.11 -3.63 -22.48
N GLY A 117 6.29 -4.25 -23.33
CA GLY A 117 6.75 -5.26 -24.29
C GLY A 117 7.10 -6.61 -23.65
N GLU A 118 6.54 -6.89 -22.47
CA GLU A 118 6.76 -8.10 -21.69
C GLU A 118 5.55 -9.04 -21.82
N THR A 119 5.71 -10.31 -21.43
CA THR A 119 4.61 -11.29 -21.32
C THR A 119 4.14 -11.40 -19.87
N PRO A 120 2.82 -11.48 -19.60
CA PRO A 120 2.28 -11.69 -18.25
C PRO A 120 2.87 -12.93 -17.58
N LYS A 121 3.10 -12.89 -16.27
CA LYS A 121 3.45 -14.10 -15.53
C LYS A 121 2.23 -15.01 -15.45
N ALA A 122 2.44 -16.30 -15.71
CA ALA A 122 1.41 -17.34 -15.75
C ALA A 122 0.87 -17.68 -14.35
#